data_AF-A0A6J0V9C2-F1
#
_entry.id   AF-A0A6J0V9C2-F1
#
_cell.length_a   1.000
_cell.length_b   1.000
_cell.length_c   1.000
_cell.angle_alpha   90.00
_cell.angle_beta   90.00
_cell.angle_gamma   90.00
#
_symmetry.space_group_name_H-M   'P 1'
#
loop_
_entity.id
_entity.type
_entity.pdbx_description
1 polymer ?
#
loop_
_entity_poly.entity_id
_entity_poly.type
_entity_poly.pdbx_seq_one_letter_code
_entity_poly.pdbx_strand_id
1 'polypeptide(L)'
;MLNQVLPPDIRVLAWAAVEPSFSARFSCLKRTYCYFFPRANLDVALMNVAAQKFVGVHDFRNLCKMDVANGVTNFHRTILTAEVRLVDRDEETEQQTPFQMYQFQVTGQAFLYHQVRCMMAILFLIGQRLEKPGIIDELLDIENNPRKPQYSMAVEFPLVLYDCKFENIQWIYDRQVQEFNVTHLQQLWTTHAIKCHMLYCMLKGLDVAEIPTDTGSGNSTTIPWRDITPPVCNQISALIEGVRARKYKRLMERPKCESLESRISHFVHRGRIELGHLKKTKYSDMEPDEQMKNKISLEDTESTDIDGPEQATKRICMSTE
;
A
#
# COMPACT_ATOMS: atom_id res chain seq x y z
N MET A 1 -1.11 8.70 30.56
CA MET A 1 -0.04 9.73 30.53
C MET A 1 0.48 9.99 29.12
N LEU A 2 0.95 8.99 28.35
CA LEU A 2 1.57 9.25 27.04
C LEU A 2 0.64 9.91 25.99
N ASN A 3 -0.62 9.48 25.90
CA ASN A 3 -1.60 10.10 24.98
C ASN A 3 -1.90 11.58 25.27
N GLN A 4 -1.54 12.11 26.43
CA GLN A 4 -1.77 13.52 26.78
C GLN A 4 -0.75 14.47 26.15
N VAL A 5 0.40 13.95 25.70
CA VAL A 5 1.49 14.73 25.10
C VAL A 5 1.66 14.46 23.60
N LEU A 6 0.82 13.60 23.02
CA LEU A 6 0.84 13.28 21.60
C LEU A 6 -0.10 14.20 20.81
N PRO A 7 0.23 14.51 19.55
CA PRO A 7 -0.67 15.27 18.69
C PRO A 7 -1.97 14.50 18.43
N PRO A 8 -3.07 15.16 18.00
CA PRO A 8 -4.38 14.54 17.92
C PRO A 8 -4.47 13.27 17.07
N ASP A 9 -3.65 13.18 16.03
CA ASP A 9 -3.58 12.10 15.05
C ASP A 9 -2.71 10.90 15.49
N ILE A 10 -2.00 11.01 16.61
CA ILE A 10 -1.16 9.92 17.14
C ILE A 10 -1.71 9.45 18.49
N ARG A 11 -2.01 8.15 18.58
CA ARG A 11 -2.52 7.52 19.80
C ARG A 11 -1.83 6.20 20.08
N VAL A 12 -1.51 5.99 21.35
CA VAL A 12 -1.12 4.69 21.90
C VAL A 12 -2.37 3.95 22.32
N LEU A 13 -2.55 2.75 21.76
CA LEU A 13 -3.70 1.90 22.01
C LEU A 13 -3.43 0.88 23.13
N ALA A 14 -2.22 0.33 23.13
CA ALA A 14 -1.79 -0.71 24.07
C ALA A 14 -0.27 -0.72 24.19
N TRP A 15 0.22 -1.51 25.14
CA TRP A 15 1.65 -1.79 25.30
C TRP A 15 1.84 -3.27 25.67
N ALA A 16 3.05 -3.79 25.51
CA ALA A 16 3.41 -5.14 25.94
C ALA A 16 4.85 -5.15 26.43
N ALA A 17 5.13 -5.92 27.49
CA ALA A 17 6.50 -6.26 27.85
C ALA A 17 7.05 -7.30 26.86
N VAL A 18 8.31 -7.14 26.46
CA VAL A 18 8.96 -8.02 25.47
C VAL A 18 10.36 -8.39 25.93
N GLU A 19 10.85 -9.54 25.45
CA GLU A 19 12.22 -9.97 25.67
C GLU A 19 13.23 -8.96 25.07
N PRO A 20 14.42 -8.78 25.65
CA PRO A 20 15.44 -7.86 25.12
C PRO A 20 15.88 -8.16 23.67
N SER A 21 15.74 -9.41 23.23
CA SER A 21 16.05 -9.87 21.88
C SER A 21 14.95 -9.58 20.86
N PHE A 22 13.77 -9.15 21.30
CA PHE A 22 12.63 -8.87 20.43
C PHE A 22 12.90 -7.68 19.51
N SER A 23 12.53 -7.82 18.23
CA SER A 23 12.57 -6.73 17.26
C SER A 23 11.20 -6.55 16.61
N ALA A 24 10.58 -5.38 16.80
CA ALA A 24 9.30 -5.07 16.14
C ALA A 24 9.38 -5.19 14.60
N ARG A 25 10.57 -5.04 14.02
CA ARG A 25 10.80 -5.22 12.57
C ARG A 25 10.97 -6.68 12.19
N PHE A 26 11.91 -7.37 12.83
CA PHE A 26 12.34 -8.72 12.40
C PHE A 26 11.48 -9.84 13.00
N SER A 27 10.88 -9.63 14.16
CA SER A 27 9.98 -10.59 14.82
C SER A 27 8.53 -10.53 14.29
N CYS A 28 8.20 -9.59 13.40
CA CYS A 28 6.88 -9.51 12.80
C CYS A 28 6.70 -10.58 11.71
N LEU A 29 5.72 -11.45 11.89
CA LEU A 29 5.45 -12.62 11.06
C LEU A 29 4.70 -12.27 9.75
N LYS A 30 3.72 -11.38 9.86
CA LYS A 30 2.91 -10.93 8.72
C LYS A 30 2.31 -9.55 8.99
N ARG A 31 2.07 -8.81 7.91
CA ARG A 31 1.41 -7.50 7.91
C ARG A 31 0.14 -7.58 7.11
N THR A 32 -0.91 -6.96 7.62
CA THR A 32 -2.19 -6.80 6.93
C THR A 32 -2.37 -5.33 6.58
N TYR A 33 -2.59 -5.03 5.31
CA TYR A 33 -2.98 -3.71 4.84
C TYR A 33 -4.42 -3.73 4.37
N CYS A 34 -5.14 -2.64 4.63
CA CYS A 34 -6.46 -2.37 4.09
C CYS A 34 -6.41 -1.11 3.22
N TYR A 35 -6.98 -1.17 2.02
CA TYR A 35 -7.19 -0.01 1.16
C TYR A 35 -8.69 0.24 1.01
N PHE A 36 -9.20 1.36 1.51
CA PHE A 36 -10.62 1.69 1.48
C PHE A 36 -11.00 2.47 0.21
N PHE A 37 -12.14 2.15 -0.41
CA PHE A 37 -12.63 2.83 -1.61
C PHE A 37 -14.16 2.71 -1.75
N PRO A 38 -14.84 3.69 -2.38
CA PRO A 38 -16.25 3.56 -2.69
C PRO A 38 -16.44 2.62 -3.87
N ARG A 39 -17.58 1.93 -3.93
CA ARG A 39 -17.96 1.06 -5.05
C ARG A 39 -17.87 1.78 -6.39
N ALA A 40 -18.36 3.01 -6.46
CA ALA A 40 -18.48 3.78 -7.68
C ALA A 40 -19.14 2.95 -8.81
N ASN A 41 -18.54 2.96 -10.00
CA ASN A 41 -18.92 2.13 -11.15
C ASN A 41 -18.01 0.89 -11.31
N LEU A 42 -17.37 0.43 -10.23
CA LEU A 42 -16.44 -0.70 -10.28
C LEU A 42 -17.17 -2.05 -10.24
N ASP A 43 -16.67 -2.99 -11.02
CA ASP A 43 -16.97 -4.41 -10.90
C ASP A 43 -16.15 -5.02 -9.74
N VAL A 44 -16.66 -4.86 -8.52
CA VAL A 44 -16.01 -5.32 -7.28
C VAL A 44 -15.87 -6.86 -7.21
N ALA A 45 -16.78 -7.60 -7.85
CA ALA A 45 -16.70 -9.05 -7.93
C ALA A 45 -15.51 -9.47 -8.81
N LEU A 46 -15.36 -8.83 -9.98
CA LEU A 46 -14.20 -9.05 -10.85
C LEU A 46 -12.89 -8.62 -10.18
N MET A 47 -12.90 -7.52 -9.42
CA MET A 47 -11.74 -7.11 -8.62
C MET A 47 -11.37 -8.16 -7.57
N ASN A 48 -12.35 -8.77 -6.90
CA ASN A 48 -12.07 -9.83 -5.92
C ASN A 48 -11.46 -11.07 -6.58
N VAL A 49 -11.99 -11.50 -7.73
CA VAL A 49 -11.41 -12.61 -8.52
C VAL A 49 -9.97 -12.29 -8.93
N ALA A 50 -9.72 -11.06 -9.38
CA ALA A 50 -8.37 -10.61 -9.73
C ALA A 50 -7.43 -10.56 -8.53
N ALA A 51 -7.91 -10.11 -7.36
CA ALA A 51 -7.11 -10.04 -6.14
C ALA A 51 -6.53 -11.40 -5.72
N GLN A 52 -7.29 -12.49 -5.91
CA GLN A 52 -6.81 -13.84 -5.60
C GLN A 52 -5.56 -14.24 -6.39
N LYS A 53 -5.34 -13.67 -7.57
CA LYS A 53 -4.15 -13.95 -8.40
C LYS A 53 -2.85 -13.44 -7.79
N PHE A 54 -2.93 -12.52 -6.83
CA PHE A 54 -1.74 -12.06 -6.11
C PHE A 54 -1.26 -13.05 -5.04
N VAL A 55 -2.10 -14.00 -4.61
CA VAL A 55 -1.77 -14.95 -3.54
C VAL A 55 -0.67 -15.90 -4.02
N GLY A 56 0.27 -16.21 -3.12
CA GLY A 56 1.44 -17.05 -3.40
C GLY A 56 2.76 -16.28 -3.34
N VAL A 57 3.81 -16.92 -3.86
CA VAL A 57 5.17 -16.36 -3.91
C VAL A 57 5.45 -15.94 -5.34
N HIS A 58 5.61 -14.63 -5.57
CA HIS A 58 5.84 -14.08 -6.91
C HIS A 58 6.89 -12.97 -6.89
N ASP A 59 7.46 -12.66 -8.05
CA ASP A 59 8.28 -11.46 -8.24
C ASP A 59 7.38 -10.26 -8.56
N PHE A 60 7.31 -9.30 -7.65
CA PHE A 60 6.43 -8.13 -7.74
C PHE A 60 7.11 -6.88 -8.33
N ARG A 61 8.23 -7.00 -9.07
CA ARG A 61 8.96 -5.83 -9.62
C ARG A 61 8.09 -4.95 -10.53
N ASN A 62 7.15 -5.55 -11.26
CA ASN A 62 6.21 -4.84 -12.12
C ASN A 62 5.05 -4.19 -11.34
N LEU A 63 4.91 -4.51 -10.06
CA LEU A 63 3.86 -4.09 -9.14
C LEU A 63 4.41 -3.32 -7.94
N CYS A 64 5.58 -2.69 -8.06
CA CYS A 64 6.16 -1.84 -7.02
C CYS A 64 6.95 -0.67 -7.63
N LYS A 65 7.46 0.24 -6.81
CA LYS A 65 8.52 1.15 -7.23
C LYS A 65 9.86 0.49 -6.91
N MET A 66 10.67 0.24 -7.95
CA MET A 66 11.99 -0.36 -7.78
C MET A 66 12.88 0.61 -7.00
N ASP A 67 13.25 0.22 -5.79
CA ASP A 67 14.05 1.01 -4.84
C ASP A 67 15.48 0.47 -4.75
N VAL A 68 16.10 0.31 -5.92
CA VAL A 68 17.46 -0.24 -6.06
C VAL A 68 18.49 0.63 -5.33
N ALA A 69 18.24 1.95 -5.26
CA ALA A 69 19.11 2.89 -4.54
C ALA A 69 19.28 2.55 -3.04
N ASN A 70 18.29 1.89 -2.44
CA ASN A 70 18.32 1.42 -1.05
C ASN A 70 18.74 -0.05 -0.93
N GLY A 71 19.38 -0.61 -1.95
CA GLY A 71 19.93 -1.98 -1.95
C GLY A 71 18.89 -3.08 -2.21
N VAL A 72 17.66 -2.74 -2.59
CA VAL A 72 16.62 -3.75 -2.87
C VAL A 72 16.85 -4.40 -4.24
N THR A 73 17.30 -5.65 -4.22
CA THR A 73 17.53 -6.46 -5.43
C THR A 73 16.62 -7.69 -5.51
N ASN A 74 16.01 -8.12 -4.39
CA ASN A 74 15.05 -9.21 -4.36
C ASN A 74 13.60 -8.68 -4.31
N PHE A 75 12.85 -9.00 -5.36
CA PHE A 75 11.45 -8.60 -5.55
C PHE A 75 10.45 -9.73 -5.28
N HIS A 76 10.92 -10.90 -4.86
CA HIS A 76 10.05 -12.00 -4.45
C HIS A 76 9.35 -11.65 -3.13
N ARG A 77 8.02 -11.75 -3.10
CA ARG A 77 7.23 -11.57 -1.88
C ARG A 77 6.16 -12.65 -1.79
N THR A 78 5.80 -12.97 -0.55
CA THR A 78 4.76 -13.95 -0.23
C THR A 78 3.50 -13.21 0.20
N ILE A 79 2.45 -13.33 -0.58
CA ILE A 79 1.10 -12.87 -0.23
C ILE A 79 0.32 -14.09 0.27
N LEU A 80 -0.20 -13.97 1.49
CA LEU A 80 -0.94 -15.03 2.18
C LEU A 80 -2.43 -14.96 1.84
N THR A 81 -3.01 -13.75 1.84
CA THR A 81 -4.42 -13.52 1.47
C THR A 81 -4.55 -12.18 0.75
N ALA A 82 -5.51 -12.08 -0.16
CA ALA A 82 -5.81 -10.86 -0.91
C ALA A 82 -7.29 -10.86 -1.32
N GLU A 83 -8.10 -9.97 -0.75
CA GLU A 83 -9.56 -10.00 -0.91
C GLU A 83 -10.14 -8.60 -1.06
N VAL A 84 -11.15 -8.47 -1.92
CA VAL A 84 -12.00 -7.28 -2.00
C VAL A 84 -13.34 -7.61 -1.36
N ARG A 85 -13.69 -6.87 -0.30
CA ARG A 85 -14.91 -7.10 0.48
C ARG A 85 -15.62 -5.80 0.82
N LEU A 86 -16.92 -5.91 1.05
CA LEU A 86 -17.75 -4.85 1.57
C LEU A 86 -17.34 -4.52 3.02
N VAL A 87 -17.30 -3.22 3.38
CA VAL A 87 -16.92 -2.76 4.73
C VAL A 87 -18.10 -2.87 5.70
N ASP A 88 -19.29 -2.44 5.29
CA ASP A 88 -20.52 -2.48 6.11
C ASP A 88 -21.58 -3.37 5.44
N ARG A 89 -21.98 -4.45 6.13
CA ARG A 89 -23.26 -5.12 5.86
C ARG A 89 -24.31 -4.46 6.74
N ASP A 90 -24.81 -3.30 6.34
CA ASP A 90 -26.14 -2.92 6.82
C ASP A 90 -27.13 -3.80 6.06
N GLU A 91 -27.63 -4.84 6.74
CA GLU A 91 -28.55 -5.85 6.19
C GLU A 91 -29.83 -5.21 5.60
N GLU A 92 -30.12 -3.95 5.93
CA GLU A 92 -31.30 -3.21 5.49
C GLU A 92 -31.16 -2.49 4.14
N THR A 93 -29.97 -2.41 3.56
CA THR A 93 -29.76 -1.73 2.26
C THR A 93 -29.57 -2.72 1.11
N GLU A 94 -30.69 -3.24 0.58
CA GLU A 94 -30.69 -4.15 -0.58
C GLU A 94 -30.15 -3.49 -1.87
N GLN A 95 -30.10 -2.16 -1.95
CA GLN A 95 -29.65 -1.44 -3.14
C GLN A 95 -28.17 -1.06 -3.06
N GLN A 96 -27.38 -1.63 -3.96
CA GLN A 96 -25.96 -1.34 -4.13
C GLN A 96 -25.76 0.08 -4.67
N THR A 97 -25.41 1.03 -3.80
CA THR A 97 -25.16 2.42 -4.19
C THR A 97 -23.70 2.65 -4.61
N PRO A 98 -23.40 3.65 -5.48
CA PRO A 98 -22.02 4.02 -5.81
C PRO A 98 -21.18 4.49 -4.61
N PHE A 99 -21.83 4.88 -3.51
CA PHE A 99 -21.18 5.37 -2.29
C PHE A 99 -20.91 4.27 -1.25
N GLN A 100 -21.37 3.05 -1.52
CA GLN A 100 -21.12 1.90 -0.65
C GLN A 100 -19.61 1.65 -0.53
N MET A 101 -19.10 1.49 0.70
CA MET A 101 -17.67 1.38 0.96
C MET A 101 -17.17 -0.06 0.89
N TYR A 102 -16.09 -0.26 0.15
CA TYR A 102 -15.36 -1.52 0.02
C TYR A 102 -13.94 -1.36 0.55
N GLN A 103 -13.31 -2.49 0.84
CA GLN A 103 -11.90 -2.55 1.16
C GLN A 103 -11.21 -3.65 0.37
N PHE A 104 -10.00 -3.36 -0.09
CA PHE A 104 -9.03 -4.37 -0.50
C PHE A 104 -8.13 -4.69 0.70
N GLN A 105 -8.27 -5.89 1.25
CA GLN A 105 -7.42 -6.39 2.33
C GLN A 105 -6.36 -7.32 1.76
N VAL A 106 -5.10 -7.06 2.08
CA VAL A 106 -3.97 -7.92 1.69
C VAL A 106 -3.10 -8.23 2.89
N THR A 107 -2.81 -9.52 3.07
CA THR A 107 -1.91 -10.02 4.11
C THR A 107 -0.70 -10.66 3.47
N GLY A 108 0.49 -10.27 3.89
CA GLY A 108 1.74 -10.82 3.38
C GLY A 108 2.84 -10.85 4.44
N GLN A 109 3.90 -11.61 4.18
CA GLN A 109 5.06 -11.65 5.09
C GLN A 109 5.80 -10.30 5.08
N ALA A 110 5.98 -9.71 3.90
CA ALA A 110 6.55 -8.38 3.70
C ALA A 110 6.06 -7.79 2.38
N PHE A 111 6.20 -6.48 2.22
CA PHE A 111 5.82 -5.74 1.00
C PHE A 111 6.98 -4.89 0.49
N LEU A 112 7.05 -4.69 -0.82
CA LEU A 112 7.97 -3.77 -1.50
C LEU A 112 7.45 -2.33 -1.44
N TYR A 113 8.33 -1.38 -1.77
CA TYR A 113 7.97 0.03 -1.80
C TYR A 113 6.83 0.29 -2.81
N HIS A 114 5.75 0.90 -2.33
CA HIS A 114 4.48 1.13 -3.04
C HIS A 114 3.77 -0.12 -3.60
N GLN A 115 4.09 -1.34 -3.13
CA GLN A 115 3.51 -2.56 -3.70
C GLN A 115 1.98 -2.56 -3.64
N VAL A 116 1.39 -2.34 -2.46
CA VAL A 116 -0.07 -2.38 -2.27
C VAL A 116 -0.79 -1.31 -3.10
N ARG A 117 -0.21 -0.10 -3.21
CA ARG A 117 -0.76 0.99 -4.03
C ARG A 117 -0.72 0.67 -5.53
N CYS A 118 0.33 -0.02 -5.98
CA CYS A 118 0.44 -0.52 -7.34
C CYS A 118 -0.57 -1.64 -7.61
N MET A 119 -0.73 -2.60 -6.70
CA MET A 119 -1.75 -3.66 -6.80
C MET A 119 -3.15 -3.05 -6.91
N MET A 120 -3.47 -2.08 -6.04
CA MET A 120 -4.76 -1.39 -6.07
C MET A 120 -5.00 -0.63 -7.38
N ALA A 121 -3.97 -0.01 -7.95
CA ALA A 121 -4.09 0.65 -9.25
C ALA A 121 -4.50 -0.32 -10.36
N ILE A 122 -3.93 -1.53 -10.38
CA ILE A 122 -4.31 -2.58 -11.33
C ILE A 122 -5.74 -3.07 -11.07
N LEU A 123 -6.12 -3.27 -9.81
CA LEU A 123 -7.49 -3.61 -9.45
C LEU A 123 -8.49 -2.53 -9.90
N PHE A 124 -8.16 -1.24 -9.82
CA PHE A 124 -9.02 -0.18 -10.34
C PHE A 124 -9.19 -0.23 -11.86
N LEU A 125 -8.14 -0.59 -12.61
CA LEU A 125 -8.24 -0.78 -14.07
C LEU A 125 -9.15 -1.96 -14.42
N ILE A 126 -9.03 -3.06 -13.67
CA ILE A 126 -9.86 -4.25 -13.83
C ILE A 126 -11.31 -3.97 -13.43
N GLY A 127 -11.55 -3.30 -12.31
CA GLY A 127 -12.88 -2.92 -11.85
C GLY A 127 -13.60 -1.97 -12.80
N GLN A 128 -12.87 -1.09 -13.49
CA GLN A 128 -13.40 -0.27 -14.59
C GLN A 128 -13.56 -1.04 -15.91
N ARG A 129 -13.24 -2.34 -15.93
CA ARG A 129 -13.22 -3.22 -17.13
C ARG A 129 -12.32 -2.74 -18.26
N LEU A 130 -11.32 -1.93 -17.93
CA LEU A 130 -10.30 -1.46 -18.87
C LEU A 130 -9.23 -2.53 -19.11
N GLU A 131 -9.01 -3.40 -18.11
CA GLU A 131 -8.16 -4.59 -18.19
C GLU A 131 -8.92 -5.84 -17.75
N LYS A 132 -8.45 -7.00 -18.22
CA LYS A 132 -8.93 -8.31 -17.77
C LYS A 132 -8.13 -8.77 -16.54
N PRO A 133 -8.68 -9.64 -15.66
CA PRO A 133 -7.93 -10.20 -14.54
C PRO A 133 -6.60 -10.87 -14.91
N GLY A 134 -6.51 -11.43 -16.12
CA GLY A 134 -5.29 -12.06 -16.63
C GLY A 134 -4.07 -11.12 -16.72
N ILE A 135 -4.27 -9.80 -16.71
CA ILE A 135 -3.17 -8.83 -16.70
C ILE A 135 -2.25 -9.01 -15.49
N ILE A 136 -2.79 -9.50 -14.36
CA ILE A 136 -1.98 -9.76 -13.17
C ILE A 136 -0.99 -10.89 -13.45
N ASP A 137 -1.43 -11.95 -14.14
CA ASP A 137 -0.55 -13.07 -14.52
C ASP A 137 0.57 -12.56 -15.44
N GLU A 138 0.24 -11.74 -16.43
CA GLU A 138 1.23 -11.14 -17.34
C GLU A 138 2.24 -10.24 -16.62
N LEU A 139 1.80 -9.50 -15.59
CA LEU A 139 2.68 -8.64 -14.80
C LEU A 139 3.58 -9.43 -13.84
N LEU A 140 3.14 -10.58 -13.35
CA LEU A 140 3.92 -11.47 -12.49
C LEU A 140 4.85 -12.39 -13.30
N ASP A 141 4.57 -12.61 -14.59
CA ASP A 141 5.43 -13.33 -15.51
C ASP A 141 6.63 -12.49 -15.95
N ILE A 142 7.70 -12.56 -15.16
CA ILE A 142 8.93 -11.81 -15.42
C ILE A 142 9.73 -12.36 -16.60
N GLU A 143 9.57 -13.64 -16.95
CA GLU A 143 10.29 -14.26 -18.08
C GLU A 143 9.86 -13.63 -19.40
N ASN A 144 8.55 -13.51 -19.61
CA ASN A 144 8.01 -12.88 -20.81
C ASN A 144 7.89 -11.35 -20.67
N ASN A 145 7.72 -10.82 -19.46
CA ASN A 145 7.52 -9.40 -19.20
C ASN A 145 8.51 -8.83 -18.15
N PRO A 146 9.81 -8.75 -18.47
CA PRO A 146 10.84 -8.35 -17.52
C PRO A 146 10.81 -6.86 -17.13
N ARG A 147 10.02 -6.04 -17.84
CA ARG A 147 9.99 -4.58 -17.70
C ARG A 147 8.59 -4.09 -17.33
N LYS A 148 8.53 -3.28 -16.28
CA LYS A 148 7.31 -2.68 -15.77
C LYS A 148 6.66 -1.73 -16.80
N PRO A 149 5.40 -1.93 -17.19
CA PRO A 149 4.67 -0.95 -18.00
C PRO A 149 4.37 0.32 -17.20
N GLN A 150 4.23 1.47 -17.88
CA GLN A 150 3.90 2.73 -17.22
C GLN A 150 2.42 2.78 -16.79
N TYR A 151 2.20 3.05 -15.50
CA TYR A 151 0.88 3.32 -14.93
C TYR A 151 0.99 4.15 -13.65
N SER A 152 -0.07 4.93 -13.36
CA SER A 152 -0.21 5.70 -12.12
C SER A 152 -0.58 4.80 -10.96
N MET A 153 -0.04 5.08 -9.77
CA MET A 153 -0.37 4.36 -8.55
C MET A 153 -1.67 4.89 -7.93
N ALA A 154 -2.30 4.08 -7.09
CA ALA A 154 -3.41 4.55 -6.26
C ALA A 154 -2.89 5.55 -5.21
N VAL A 155 -3.68 6.55 -4.83
CA VAL A 155 -3.32 7.55 -3.80
C VAL A 155 -3.10 6.90 -2.42
N GLU A 156 -2.39 7.57 -1.52
CA GLU A 156 -1.95 6.99 -0.24
C GLU A 156 -2.94 7.05 0.92
N PHE A 157 -3.77 8.10 1.00
CA PHE A 157 -4.60 8.33 2.19
C PHE A 157 -5.58 7.19 2.57
N PRO A 158 -6.10 6.35 1.64
CA PRO A 158 -6.99 5.24 2.01
C PRO A 158 -6.24 3.96 2.39
N LEU A 159 -4.90 3.95 2.31
CA LEU A 159 -4.08 2.80 2.67
C LEU A 159 -3.73 2.82 4.15
N VAL A 160 -4.14 1.79 4.87
CA VAL A 160 -3.91 1.64 6.32
C VAL A 160 -3.12 0.35 6.57
N LEU A 161 -2.04 0.45 7.34
CA LEU A 161 -1.45 -0.71 8.00
C LEU A 161 -2.40 -1.14 9.12
N TYR A 162 -3.15 -2.21 8.88
CA TYR A 162 -4.26 -2.62 9.72
C TYR A 162 -3.82 -3.51 10.89
N ASP A 163 -2.91 -4.45 10.63
CA ASP A 163 -2.40 -5.36 11.66
C ASP A 163 -0.97 -5.82 11.39
N CYS A 164 -0.24 -6.11 12.46
CA CYS A 164 1.07 -6.72 12.46
C CYS A 164 1.06 -7.89 13.44
N LYS A 165 1.22 -9.11 12.92
CA LYS A 165 1.21 -10.31 13.75
C LYS A 165 2.60 -10.59 14.32
N PHE A 166 2.65 -10.78 15.63
CA PHE A 166 3.83 -11.22 16.37
C PHE A 166 3.54 -12.52 17.12
N GLU A 167 4.59 -13.27 17.41
CA GLU A 167 4.53 -14.44 18.27
C GLU A 167 4.65 -14.02 19.74
N ASN A 168 3.88 -14.65 20.64
CA ASN A 168 4.00 -14.52 22.10
C ASN A 168 3.89 -13.08 22.66
N ILE A 169 3.27 -12.15 21.93
CA ILE A 169 2.99 -10.80 22.44
C ILE A 169 1.61 -10.77 23.09
N GLN A 170 1.59 -10.39 24.38
CA GLN A 170 0.38 -10.16 25.15
C GLN A 170 0.17 -8.65 25.31
N TRP A 171 -0.78 -8.11 24.56
CA TRP A 171 -1.13 -6.69 24.62
C TRP A 171 -1.90 -6.36 25.89
N ILE A 172 -1.42 -5.36 26.62
CA ILE A 172 -2.03 -4.82 27.83
C ILE A 172 -2.75 -3.53 27.45
N TYR A 173 -4.05 -3.52 27.73
CA TYR A 173 -4.94 -2.38 27.50
C TYR A 173 -5.34 -1.77 28.83
N ASP A 174 -5.25 -0.44 28.92
CA ASP A 174 -5.75 0.31 30.06
C ASP A 174 -7.15 0.84 29.75
N ARG A 175 -8.06 0.71 30.72
CA ARG A 175 -9.47 1.10 30.54
C ARG A 175 -9.64 2.59 30.27
N GLN A 176 -8.95 3.46 31.01
CA GLN A 176 -9.07 4.91 30.86
C GLN A 176 -8.49 5.36 29.51
N VAL A 177 -7.39 4.76 29.08
CA VAL A 177 -6.81 4.97 27.75
C VAL A 177 -7.76 4.52 26.64
N GLN A 178 -8.39 3.35 26.81
CA GLN A 178 -9.37 2.83 25.86
C GLN A 178 -10.59 3.75 25.75
N GLU A 179 -11.17 4.16 26.87
CA GLU A 179 -12.30 5.09 26.92
C GLU A 179 -11.96 6.44 26.24
N PHE A 180 -10.76 6.97 26.50
CA PHE A 180 -10.25 8.18 25.85
C PHE A 180 -10.14 8.02 24.32
N ASN A 181 -9.51 6.92 23.86
CA ASN A 181 -9.31 6.66 22.44
C ASN A 181 -10.66 6.46 21.71
N VAL A 182 -11.59 5.71 22.31
CA VAL A 182 -12.93 5.50 21.76
C VAL A 182 -13.68 6.82 21.65
N THR A 183 -13.69 7.63 22.71
CA THR A 183 -14.35 8.95 22.70
C THR A 183 -13.77 9.84 21.60
N HIS A 184 -12.44 9.86 21.46
CA HIS A 184 -11.78 10.65 20.44
C HIS A 184 -12.15 10.21 19.02
N LEU A 185 -12.14 8.90 18.75
CA LEU A 185 -12.52 8.36 17.45
C LEU A 185 -14.01 8.60 17.13
N GLN A 186 -14.90 8.53 18.13
CA GLN A 186 -16.32 8.85 17.97
C GLN A 186 -16.54 10.33 17.58
N GLN A 187 -15.77 11.26 18.16
CA GLN A 187 -15.84 12.69 17.82
C GLN A 187 -15.35 12.96 16.38
N LEU A 188 -14.23 12.34 15.99
CA LEU A 188 -13.72 12.41 14.62
C LEU A 188 -14.74 11.82 13.64
N TRP A 189 -15.26 10.62 13.94
CA TRP A 189 -16.28 9.98 13.12
C TRP A 189 -17.50 10.89 12.97
N THR A 190 -18.04 11.45 14.05
CA THR A 190 -19.20 12.35 14.01
C THR A 190 -18.95 13.52 13.06
N THR A 191 -17.78 14.16 13.15
CA THR A 191 -17.42 15.28 12.29
C THR A 191 -17.36 14.87 10.82
N HIS A 192 -16.72 13.75 10.51
CA HIS A 192 -16.57 13.27 9.14
C HIS A 192 -17.88 12.72 8.56
N ALA A 193 -18.69 12.03 9.37
CA ALA A 193 -19.99 11.51 9.00
C ALA A 193 -20.97 12.65 8.66
N ILE A 194 -21.03 13.71 9.47
CA ILE A 194 -21.84 14.90 9.17
C ILE A 194 -21.38 15.55 7.86
N LYS A 195 -20.08 15.80 7.69
CA LYS A 195 -19.54 16.39 6.45
C LYS A 195 -19.84 15.52 5.22
N CYS A 196 -19.69 14.21 5.34
CA CYS A 196 -20.01 13.26 4.27
C CYS A 196 -21.52 13.31 3.93
N HIS A 197 -22.38 13.31 4.95
CA HIS A 197 -23.82 13.36 4.76
C HIS A 197 -24.29 14.70 4.17
N MET A 198 -23.71 15.83 4.58
CA MET A 198 -23.96 17.14 3.97
C MET A 198 -23.66 17.12 2.47
N LEU A 199 -22.53 16.56 2.06
CA LEU A 199 -22.17 16.41 0.64
C LEU A 199 -23.14 15.48 -0.09
N TYR A 200 -23.56 14.39 0.54
CA TYR A 200 -24.54 13.47 -0.03
C TYR A 200 -25.91 14.14 -0.25
N CYS A 201 -26.37 14.96 0.69
CA CYS A 201 -27.59 15.77 0.54
C CYS A 201 -27.44 16.82 -0.57
N MET A 202 -26.28 17.49 -0.68
CA MET A 202 -26.00 18.43 -1.77
C MET A 202 -26.05 17.74 -3.13
N LEU A 203 -25.47 16.53 -3.26
CA LEU A 203 -25.54 15.73 -4.50
C LEU A 203 -26.97 15.35 -4.85
N LYS A 204 -27.77 14.87 -3.89
CA LYS A 204 -29.21 14.62 -4.09
C LYS A 204 -29.99 15.87 -4.47
N GLY A 205 -29.57 17.04 -3.98
CA GLY A 205 -30.17 18.32 -4.36
C GLY A 205 -29.91 18.68 -5.83
N LEU A 206 -28.83 18.18 -6.45
CA LEU A 206 -28.54 18.40 -7.87
C LEU A 206 -29.39 17.50 -8.78
N ASP A 207 -29.87 16.36 -8.28
CA ASP A 207 -30.64 15.38 -9.04
C ASP A 207 -31.96 15.91 -9.61
N VAL A 208 -32.52 16.97 -9.02
CA VAL A 208 -33.77 17.61 -9.47
C VAL A 208 -33.55 18.69 -10.54
N ALA A 209 -32.30 19.02 -10.87
CA ALA A 209 -32.02 20.03 -11.89
C ALA A 209 -32.50 19.54 -13.26
N GLU A 210 -33.31 20.35 -13.94
CA GLU A 210 -33.81 20.07 -15.29
C GLU A 210 -32.76 20.48 -16.34
N ILE A 211 -32.33 19.52 -17.16
CA ILE A 211 -31.36 19.74 -18.24
C ILE A 211 -32.05 19.63 -19.61
N PRO A 212 -31.81 20.57 -20.54
CA PRO A 212 -32.31 20.46 -21.91
C PRO A 212 -31.77 19.21 -22.62
N THR A 213 -32.64 18.46 -23.29
CA THR A 213 -32.21 17.41 -24.22
C THR A 213 -32.04 18.03 -25.61
N ASP A 214 -30.81 18.13 -26.09
CA ASP A 214 -30.53 18.62 -27.44
C ASP A 214 -31.10 17.66 -28.49
N THR A 215 -32.26 18.02 -29.04
CA THR A 215 -32.68 17.58 -30.37
C THR A 215 -33.05 18.83 -31.13
N GLY A 216 -32.39 19.09 -32.27
CA GLY A 216 -32.58 20.27 -33.14
C GLY A 216 -33.95 20.37 -33.82
N SER A 217 -35.03 20.13 -33.08
CA SER A 217 -36.43 20.26 -33.45
C SER A 217 -37.10 21.13 -32.39
N GLY A 218 -37.91 22.10 -32.80
CA GLY A 218 -38.34 23.29 -32.04
C GLY A 218 -39.07 23.12 -30.70
N ASN A 219 -39.10 21.92 -30.11
CA ASN A 219 -39.65 21.65 -28.78
C ASN A 219 -38.52 21.15 -27.86
N SER A 220 -37.90 22.06 -27.10
CA SER A 220 -36.91 21.71 -26.08
C SER A 220 -37.59 20.93 -24.95
N THR A 221 -37.34 19.63 -24.89
CA THR A 221 -37.76 18.77 -23.76
C THR A 221 -36.66 18.83 -22.70
N THR A 222 -37.02 18.86 -21.41
CA THR A 222 -36.05 18.75 -20.32
C THR A 222 -36.16 17.39 -19.66
N ILE A 223 -35.06 16.92 -19.07
CA ILE A 223 -35.05 15.75 -18.20
C ILE A 223 -34.38 16.11 -16.86
N PRO A 224 -34.84 15.52 -15.74
CA PRO A 224 -34.15 15.64 -14.46
C PRO A 224 -32.73 15.06 -14.53
N TRP A 225 -31.78 15.68 -13.81
CA TRP A 225 -30.38 15.26 -13.78
C TRP A 225 -30.19 13.80 -13.37
N ARG A 226 -30.98 13.29 -12.40
CA ARG A 226 -30.96 11.88 -11.98
C ARG A 226 -31.25 10.87 -13.10
N ASP A 227 -31.98 11.30 -14.12
CA ASP A 227 -32.44 10.44 -15.22
C ASP A 227 -31.49 10.50 -16.42
N ILE A 228 -30.41 11.29 -16.34
CA ILE A 228 -29.40 11.38 -17.39
C ILE A 228 -28.66 10.04 -17.51
N THR A 229 -28.57 9.56 -18.75
CA THR A 229 -27.82 8.37 -19.12
C THR A 229 -26.66 8.70 -20.06
N PRO A 230 -25.42 8.28 -19.76
CA PRO A 230 -25.01 7.56 -18.55
C PRO A 230 -24.91 8.46 -17.31
N PRO A 231 -25.12 7.94 -16.09
CA PRO A 231 -24.95 8.72 -14.87
C PRO A 231 -23.48 9.12 -14.68
N VAL A 232 -23.25 10.29 -14.08
CA VAL A 232 -21.90 10.77 -13.79
C VAL A 232 -21.34 10.04 -12.56
N CYS A 233 -20.37 9.15 -12.79
CA CYS A 233 -19.67 8.42 -11.74
C CYS A 233 -18.15 8.60 -11.91
N ASN A 234 -17.55 9.47 -11.09
CA ASN A 234 -16.14 9.86 -11.23
C ASN A 234 -15.35 9.80 -9.90
N GLN A 235 -15.89 9.12 -8.88
CA GLN A 235 -15.26 8.99 -7.55
C GLN A 235 -13.83 8.42 -7.64
N ILE A 236 -13.59 7.48 -8.57
CA ILE A 236 -12.28 6.82 -8.74
C ILE A 236 -11.19 7.78 -9.25
N SER A 237 -11.56 8.93 -9.84
CA SER A 237 -10.56 9.94 -10.26
C SER A 237 -9.79 10.52 -9.08
N ALA A 238 -10.42 10.63 -7.92
CA ALA A 238 -9.76 11.08 -6.69
C ALA A 238 -8.80 10.03 -6.09
N LEU A 239 -8.81 8.78 -6.58
CA LEU A 239 -8.06 7.66 -6.01
C LEU A 239 -6.86 7.22 -6.85
N ILE A 240 -6.55 7.91 -7.95
CA ILE A 240 -5.41 7.63 -8.82
C ILE A 240 -4.53 8.88 -8.91
N GLU A 241 -3.22 8.71 -8.81
CA GLU A 241 -2.27 9.81 -8.94
C GLU A 241 -2.12 10.32 -10.39
N GLY A 242 -1.87 11.63 -10.52
CA GLY A 242 -1.47 12.26 -11.78
C GLY A 242 -2.59 12.46 -12.80
N VAL A 243 -2.20 12.85 -14.02
CA VAL A 243 -3.12 13.23 -15.09
C VAL A 243 -3.54 12.00 -15.88
N ARG A 244 -4.85 11.80 -16.06
CA ARG A 244 -5.39 10.73 -16.91
C ARG A 244 -5.24 11.08 -18.39
N ALA A 245 -4.73 10.13 -19.17
CA ALA A 245 -4.75 10.25 -20.62
C ALA A 245 -6.20 10.28 -21.14
N ARG A 246 -6.48 11.14 -22.14
CA ARG A 246 -7.83 11.26 -22.73
C ARG A 246 -8.35 9.96 -23.34
N LYS A 247 -7.44 9.13 -23.88
CA LYS A 247 -7.75 7.82 -24.45
C LYS A 247 -7.01 6.75 -23.66
N TYR A 248 -7.74 5.73 -23.24
CA TYR A 248 -7.15 4.59 -22.56
C TYR A 248 -6.29 3.76 -23.54
N LYS A 249 -5.07 3.40 -23.10
CA LYS A 249 -4.19 2.44 -23.78
C LYS A 249 -3.99 1.24 -22.85
N ARG A 250 -4.11 0.03 -23.38
CA ARG A 250 -3.91 -1.19 -22.58
C ARG A 250 -2.50 -1.25 -22.02
N LEU A 251 -2.37 -1.82 -20.83
CA LEU A 251 -1.18 -1.76 -20.00
C LEU A 251 0.06 -2.31 -20.72
N MET A 252 -0.06 -3.45 -21.38
CA MET A 252 1.06 -4.12 -22.06
C MET A 252 1.50 -3.41 -23.35
N GLU A 253 0.67 -2.53 -23.90
CA GLU A 253 1.01 -1.72 -25.08
C GLU A 253 1.70 -0.39 -24.69
N ARG A 254 1.78 -0.08 -23.40
CA ARG A 254 2.38 1.19 -22.92
C ARG A 254 3.90 1.13 -22.96
N PRO A 255 4.58 2.29 -22.98
CA PRO A 255 6.02 2.34 -22.76
C PRO A 255 6.38 1.65 -21.45
N LYS A 256 7.48 0.90 -21.46
CA LYS A 256 7.99 0.18 -20.30
C LYS A 256 9.13 0.97 -19.65
N CYS A 257 9.23 0.92 -18.32
CA CYS A 257 10.36 1.45 -17.56
C CYS A 257 11.67 0.75 -17.94
N GLU A 258 12.80 1.30 -17.49
CA GLU A 258 14.11 0.62 -17.56
C GLU A 258 14.06 -0.76 -16.87
N SER A 259 14.91 -1.68 -17.32
CA SER A 259 15.01 -3.00 -16.69
C SER A 259 15.68 -2.93 -15.32
N LEU A 260 15.48 -3.97 -14.51
CA LEU A 260 16.11 -4.08 -13.20
C LEU A 260 17.64 -4.11 -13.32
N GLU A 261 18.15 -4.87 -14.30
CA GLU A 261 19.58 -5.05 -14.55
C GLU A 261 20.23 -3.71 -14.90
N SER A 262 19.60 -2.93 -15.78
CA SER A 262 20.06 -1.59 -16.14
C SER A 262 20.14 -0.66 -14.92
N ARG A 263 19.15 -0.73 -14.02
CA ARG A 263 19.13 0.07 -12.79
C ARG A 263 20.19 -0.36 -11.79
N ILE A 264 20.40 -1.67 -11.61
CA ILE A 264 21.46 -2.20 -10.75
C ILE A 264 22.82 -1.74 -11.30
N SER A 265 23.09 -1.92 -12.60
CA SER A 265 24.34 -1.47 -13.22
C SER A 265 24.58 0.02 -13.02
N HIS A 266 23.56 0.86 -13.16
CA HIS A 266 23.68 2.30 -12.91
C HIS A 266 24.09 2.63 -11.46
N PHE A 267 23.50 1.98 -10.45
CA PHE A 267 23.84 2.26 -9.05
C PHE A 267 25.14 1.63 -8.58
N VAL A 268 25.53 0.49 -9.17
CA VAL A 268 26.86 -0.11 -8.98
C VAL A 268 27.95 0.82 -9.53
N HIS A 269 27.79 1.35 -10.74
CA HIS A 269 28.76 2.31 -11.31
C HIS A 269 28.91 3.59 -10.47
N ARG A 270 27.86 3.98 -9.74
CA ARG A 270 27.89 5.12 -8.80
C ARG A 270 28.41 4.77 -7.40
N GLY A 271 28.90 3.55 -7.18
CA GLY A 271 29.46 3.10 -5.89
C GLY A 271 28.44 3.05 -4.75
N ARG A 272 27.14 3.04 -5.04
CA ARG A 272 26.07 2.98 -4.01
C ARG A 272 25.67 1.55 -3.63
N ILE A 273 26.11 0.56 -4.41
CA ILE A 273 25.81 -0.86 -4.21
C ILE A 273 27.07 -1.66 -4.52
N GLU A 274 27.48 -2.54 -3.61
CA GLU A 274 28.55 -3.51 -3.84
C GLU A 274 27.96 -4.83 -4.38
N LEU A 275 28.51 -5.34 -5.49
CA LEU A 275 28.09 -6.61 -6.12
C LEU A 275 28.26 -7.85 -5.22
N GLY A 276 28.95 -7.74 -4.08
CA GLY A 276 29.26 -8.84 -3.17
C GLY A 276 28.05 -9.50 -2.50
N HIS A 277 26.92 -8.79 -2.36
CA HIS A 277 25.71 -9.34 -1.73
C HIS A 277 24.89 -10.28 -2.65
N LEU A 278 25.22 -10.39 -3.94
CA LEU A 278 24.53 -11.29 -4.89
C LEU A 278 24.94 -12.77 -4.77
N LYS A 279 26.05 -13.08 -4.09
CA LYS A 279 26.56 -14.47 -3.97
C LYS A 279 26.14 -15.20 -2.67
N LYS A 280 25.62 -14.50 -1.65
CA LYS A 280 25.29 -15.11 -0.35
C LYS A 280 23.85 -15.63 -0.20
N THR A 281 22.98 -15.44 -1.19
CA THR A 281 21.57 -15.93 -1.15
C THR A 281 21.31 -17.15 -2.04
N LYS A 282 22.34 -17.75 -2.64
CA LYS A 282 22.26 -19.11 -3.18
C LYS A 282 22.94 -20.04 -2.19
N TYR A 283 22.15 -20.93 -1.57
CA TYR A 283 22.50 -21.94 -0.55
C TYR A 283 22.59 -21.44 0.90
N SER A 284 21.47 -21.53 1.63
CA SER A 284 21.46 -21.99 3.02
C SER A 284 20.06 -22.53 3.38
N ASP A 285 19.68 -23.62 2.72
CA ASP A 285 18.80 -24.63 3.32
C ASP A 285 19.69 -25.86 3.51
N MET A 286 20.11 -26.14 4.74
CA MET A 286 20.34 -27.48 5.32
C MET A 286 20.76 -27.32 6.80
N GLU A 287 20.22 -28.21 7.63
CA GLU A 287 20.25 -28.28 9.11
C GLU A 287 21.65 -28.33 9.75
N PRO A 288 21.75 -28.10 11.09
CA PRO A 288 23.02 -28.06 11.80
C PRO A 288 23.43 -29.45 12.27
N ASP A 289 24.73 -29.78 12.18
CA ASP A 289 25.28 -30.83 13.01
C ASP A 289 26.73 -30.57 13.46
N GLU A 290 27.02 -31.26 14.54
CA GLU A 290 28.01 -31.10 15.59
C GLU A 290 29.52 -31.04 15.25
N GLN A 291 30.24 -30.48 16.24
CA GLN A 291 31.65 -30.73 16.64
C GLN A 291 32.79 -30.18 15.76
N MET A 292 33.58 -29.25 16.33
CA MET A 292 34.99 -29.55 16.67
C MET A 292 35.58 -28.53 17.66
N LYS A 293 36.16 -29.07 18.74
CA LYS A 293 36.95 -28.40 19.78
C LYS A 293 38.39 -28.12 19.32
N ASN A 294 38.98 -27.12 20.00
CA ASN A 294 40.39 -26.96 20.41
C ASN A 294 41.49 -26.47 19.44
N LYS A 295 42.01 -25.27 19.76
CA LYS A 295 43.43 -24.90 20.06
C LYS A 295 43.47 -23.38 20.33
N ILE A 296 43.63 -22.84 21.55
CA ILE A 296 44.88 -22.60 22.35
C ILE A 296 46.03 -22.14 21.43
N SER A 297 46.61 -20.94 21.51
CA SER A 297 47.28 -20.20 22.62
C SER A 297 47.33 -18.68 22.32
N LEU A 298 47.05 -17.78 23.28
CA LEU A 298 48.02 -17.06 24.15
C LEU A 298 49.18 -16.37 23.42
N GLU A 299 49.19 -15.03 23.42
CA GLU A 299 50.33 -14.21 23.86
C GLU A 299 49.90 -12.74 24.10
N ASP A 300 50.17 -12.28 25.32
CA ASP A 300 50.05 -10.90 25.80
C ASP A 300 51.16 -10.01 25.19
N THR A 301 50.87 -8.73 24.98
CA THR A 301 51.85 -7.66 25.20
C THR A 301 51.16 -6.31 25.35
N GLU A 302 51.42 -5.68 26.49
CA GLU A 302 51.06 -4.30 26.80
C GLU A 302 51.86 -3.30 25.96
N SER A 303 51.24 -2.14 25.69
CA SER A 303 51.70 -0.82 26.17
C SER A 303 51.71 0.33 25.14
N THR A 304 51.36 1.50 25.68
CA THR A 304 51.67 2.89 25.30
C THR A 304 50.78 3.66 24.31
N ASP A 305 50.16 4.70 24.89
CA ASP A 305 49.61 5.92 24.28
C ASP A 305 50.62 6.66 23.39
N ILE A 306 50.12 7.45 22.42
CA ILE A 306 50.52 8.83 22.07
C ILE A 306 49.55 9.40 21.01
N ASP A 307 48.79 10.41 21.43
CA ASP A 307 48.41 11.70 20.79
C ASP A 307 48.22 11.88 19.25
N GLY A 308 47.09 12.51 18.88
CA GLY A 308 46.90 13.22 17.59
C GLY A 308 45.44 13.37 17.10
N PRO A 309 45.06 14.46 16.39
CA PRO A 309 43.97 15.34 16.84
C PRO A 309 42.66 15.39 16.00
N GLU A 310 41.65 15.97 16.66
CA GLU A 310 40.48 16.77 16.24
C GLU A 310 39.86 16.77 14.82
N GLN A 311 38.51 16.67 14.87
CA GLN A 311 37.45 17.36 14.11
C GLN A 311 37.14 16.99 12.64
N ALA A 312 35.89 16.55 12.41
CA ALA A 312 34.98 17.22 11.49
C ALA A 312 33.50 16.90 11.79
N THR A 313 32.73 17.97 11.89
CA THR A 313 31.37 18.13 12.41
C THR A 313 30.29 17.68 11.42
N LYS A 314 29.22 17.03 11.93
CA LYS A 314 27.97 16.78 11.20
C LYS A 314 27.21 18.10 11.00
N ARG A 315 26.90 18.46 9.74
CA ARG A 315 25.94 19.53 9.43
C ARG A 315 24.51 18.98 9.42
N ILE A 316 23.71 19.57 10.29
CA ILE A 316 22.25 19.61 10.30
C ILE A 316 21.83 20.63 9.23
N CYS A 317 20.86 20.30 8.39
CA CYS A 317 20.13 21.31 7.60
C CYS A 317 18.69 21.36 8.08
N MET A 318 18.35 22.53 8.62
CA MET A 318 17.01 22.97 8.97
C MET A 318 16.22 23.36 7.71
N SER A 319 14.91 23.28 7.87
CA SER A 319 13.83 23.80 7.03
C SER A 319 13.74 25.34 7.05
N THR A 320 13.36 25.90 5.90
CA THR A 320 12.70 27.19 5.63
C THR A 320 12.16 27.05 4.20
N GLU A 321 10.91 27.34 3.82
CA GLU A 321 9.78 28.10 4.38
C GLU A 321 8.47 27.36 4.08
#